data_AF-A0A2N5SF67-F1
#
_entry.id   AF-A0A2N5SF67-F1
#
_cell.length_a   1.000
_cell.length_b   1.000
_cell.length_c   1.000
_cell.angle_alpha   90.00
_cell.angle_beta   90.00
_cell.angle_gamma   90.00
#
_symmetry.space_group_name_H-M   'P 1'
#
loop_
_entity.id
_entity.type
_entity.pdbx_description
1 polymer ?
#
loop_
_entity_poly.entity_id
_entity_poly.type
_entity_poly.pdbx_seq_one_letter_code
_entity_poly.pdbx_strand_id
1 'polypeptide(L)'
;MEFYNQAARAIDRVDNRHGSLKSIVFNLAATSTKPRTTPVGGSAKARQLSDGKRLLRVVAETLRYRQLIDLILQAVDIRTLESKVFSSSSKSSKSTQPQNDRWTYPRPESLILVLVHDHLFSSRGISLAKIHKIRGAIERHSSALKSELARLMVQRAVSRVSDLLDSLQPQTNSSDADPGLRNTNSPRWMRVNSIRWCLQDATEWFTAAGWTQVSLEDLTNQPSASTAQILMFAVDEHIADLLALPSRVVLAKLAPYLDGRLIAQDKASCIPAQLLLGDHPQNLPIHVIDATAAPGNKTTMLSSIVGSRGKVWAFEKDKQRFKVLSEMVKLAGCTNVQCIHGDFLAVDPCDERFKNVSHIMVDPSCSGSGISNRLDHLSQAGPNNKRDDNRIQALSRFQTTIVSHALRFPSVNQVAYSTCSVWQEENEQVVFRILNKTEMIEKGWTLKDLRNTFVANSKTPWTRTGEMIPSEPKPLSERMIRFDPAVDQTIGFFAAVFLRPTPQSNSAGSKKSGRSSSTSATLNPRSSRSKTSHDQSRISPRKKSHTRIGHRGTIETSKKKKKKHLGLRNGIRPGKLISL
;
A
#
# COMPACT_ATOMS: atom_id res chain seq x y z
N MET A 1 -4.61 -36.64 1.04
CA MET A 1 -4.24 -36.20 -0.32
C MET A 1 -4.71 -34.80 -0.64
N GLU A 2 -6.01 -34.48 -0.57
CA GLU A 2 -6.52 -33.22 -1.13
C GLU A 2 -5.83 -31.94 -0.61
N PHE A 3 -5.44 -31.87 0.67
CA PHE A 3 -4.61 -30.77 1.20
C PHE A 3 -3.29 -30.57 0.43
N TYR A 4 -2.56 -31.65 0.12
CA TYR A 4 -1.32 -31.60 -0.66
C TYR A 4 -1.57 -31.23 -2.12
N ASN A 5 -2.68 -31.72 -2.71
CA ASN A 5 -3.08 -31.31 -4.05
C ASN A 5 -3.39 -29.81 -4.10
N GLN A 6 -4.02 -29.24 -3.08
CA GLN A 6 -4.30 -27.80 -2.99
C GLN A 6 -3.04 -26.97 -2.79
N ALA A 7 -2.09 -27.45 -1.98
CA ALA A 7 -0.79 -26.80 -1.82
C ALA A 7 -0.03 -26.77 -3.16
N ALA A 8 0.03 -27.92 -3.85
CA ALA A 8 0.67 -28.02 -5.16
C ALA A 8 -0.04 -27.17 -6.24
N ARG A 9 -1.38 -27.17 -6.30
CA ARG A 9 -2.16 -26.27 -7.19
C ARG A 9 -1.95 -24.78 -6.85
N ALA A 10 -1.71 -24.44 -5.59
CA ALA A 10 -1.40 -23.07 -5.19
C ALA A 10 -0.01 -22.65 -5.70
N ILE A 11 1.00 -23.51 -5.52
CA ILE A 11 2.34 -23.33 -6.09
C ILE A 11 2.25 -23.19 -7.62
N ASP A 12 1.48 -24.06 -8.29
CA ASP A 12 1.28 -23.98 -9.74
C ASP A 12 0.70 -22.64 -10.19
N ARG A 13 -0.33 -22.12 -9.51
CA ARG A 13 -0.93 -20.83 -9.85
C ARG A 13 -0.02 -19.64 -9.52
N VAL A 14 0.81 -19.75 -8.49
CA VAL A 14 1.81 -18.74 -8.09
C VAL A 14 2.92 -18.67 -9.13
N ASP A 15 3.45 -19.83 -9.54
CA ASP A 15 4.46 -19.96 -10.59
C ASP A 15 3.99 -19.40 -11.94
N ASN A 16 2.69 -19.51 -12.23
CA ASN A 16 2.04 -18.94 -13.42
C ASN A 16 1.44 -17.53 -13.17
N ARG A 17 1.79 -16.88 -12.05
CA ARG A 17 1.47 -15.49 -11.70
C ARG A 17 -0.03 -15.12 -11.74
N HIS A 18 -0.92 -16.06 -11.45
CA HIS A 18 -2.38 -15.86 -11.46
C HIS A 18 -2.93 -15.12 -10.21
N GLY A 19 -2.27 -14.02 -9.81
CA GLY A 19 -2.56 -13.23 -8.61
C GLY A 19 -1.54 -13.42 -7.49
N SER A 20 -1.77 -12.79 -6.34
CA SER A 20 -0.89 -12.95 -5.17
C SER A 20 -1.12 -14.29 -4.46
N LEU A 21 -0.08 -14.84 -3.83
CA LEU A 21 -0.14 -16.12 -3.10
C LEU A 21 -1.33 -16.15 -2.12
N LYS A 22 -1.54 -15.07 -1.36
CA LYS A 22 -2.65 -14.97 -0.40
C LYS A 22 -4.01 -15.09 -1.10
N SER A 23 -4.22 -14.41 -2.24
CA SER A 23 -5.44 -14.52 -3.02
C SER A 23 -5.65 -15.94 -3.55
N ILE A 24 -4.61 -16.50 -4.19
CA ILE A 24 -4.62 -17.86 -4.76
C ILE A 24 -4.99 -18.91 -3.70
N VAL A 25 -4.34 -18.87 -2.54
CA VAL A 25 -4.55 -19.82 -1.45
C VAL A 25 -5.95 -19.72 -0.85
N PHE A 26 -6.43 -18.51 -0.53
CA PHE A 26 -7.76 -18.37 0.07
C PHE A 26 -8.89 -18.73 -0.93
N ASN A 27 -8.68 -18.50 -2.24
CA ASN A 27 -9.61 -18.95 -3.27
C ASN A 27 -9.61 -20.50 -3.41
N LEU A 28 -8.44 -21.16 -3.34
CA LEU A 28 -8.36 -22.62 -3.37
C LEU A 28 -9.00 -23.26 -2.11
N ALA A 29 -8.74 -22.71 -0.93
CA ALA A 29 -9.36 -23.15 0.32
C ALA A 29 -10.90 -22.98 0.29
N ALA A 30 -11.41 -21.92 -0.35
CA ALA A 30 -12.85 -21.69 -0.53
C ALA A 30 -13.53 -22.76 -1.42
N THR A 31 -12.82 -23.27 -2.43
CA THR A 31 -13.37 -24.29 -3.35
C THR A 31 -13.33 -25.72 -2.83
N SER A 32 -12.63 -25.98 -1.71
CA SER A 32 -12.46 -27.34 -1.15
C SER A 32 -13.73 -27.92 -0.53
N THR A 33 -14.69 -27.10 -0.12
CA THR A 33 -15.89 -27.55 0.60
C THR A 33 -16.98 -27.98 -0.38
N LYS A 34 -16.89 -29.21 -0.90
CA LYS A 34 -18.08 -29.88 -1.46
C LYS A 34 -19.17 -29.94 -0.37
N PRO A 35 -20.46 -29.75 -0.72
CA PRO A 35 -21.55 -29.70 0.25
C PRO A 35 -21.88 -31.10 0.80
N ARG A 36 -21.07 -31.59 1.73
CA ARG A 36 -21.46 -32.67 2.65
C ARG A 36 -22.08 -32.02 3.88
N THR A 37 -23.42 -32.08 3.95
CA THR A 37 -24.29 -31.66 5.07
C THR A 37 -24.02 -30.26 5.61
N THR A 38 -24.88 -29.31 5.27
CA THR A 38 -24.85 -27.90 5.70
C THR A 38 -24.67 -27.72 7.22
N PRO A 39 -23.54 -27.16 7.69
CA PRO A 39 -23.46 -26.55 9.01
C PRO A 39 -24.07 -25.14 8.92
N VAL A 40 -25.11 -24.87 9.70
CA VAL A 40 -25.77 -23.56 9.74
C VAL A 40 -24.88 -22.52 10.43
N GLY A 41 -24.47 -21.47 9.70
CA GLY A 41 -23.87 -20.25 10.24
C GLY A 41 -22.45 -20.38 10.82
N GLY A 42 -21.76 -19.24 10.91
CA GLY A 42 -20.53 -19.00 11.72
C GLY A 42 -19.33 -19.93 11.50
N SER A 43 -19.44 -21.17 11.96
CA SER A 43 -18.38 -22.20 12.01
C SER A 43 -17.77 -22.51 10.65
N ALA A 44 -18.56 -22.56 9.57
CA ALA A 44 -18.06 -22.82 8.22
C ALA A 44 -17.04 -21.77 7.75
N LYS A 45 -17.30 -20.48 8.02
CA LYS A 45 -16.40 -19.37 7.66
C LYS A 45 -15.13 -19.37 8.54
N ALA A 46 -15.26 -19.73 9.82
CA ALA A 46 -14.12 -19.89 10.72
C ALA A 46 -13.21 -21.07 10.30
N ARG A 47 -13.81 -22.20 9.89
CA ARG A 47 -13.10 -23.37 9.37
C ARG A 47 -12.37 -23.07 8.07
N GLN A 48 -13.06 -22.45 7.11
CA GLN A 48 -12.46 -22.00 5.84
C GLN A 48 -11.26 -21.04 6.06
N LEU A 49 -11.37 -20.13 7.03
CA LEU A 49 -10.26 -19.24 7.42
C LEU A 49 -9.09 -20.01 8.05
N SER A 50 -9.37 -21.03 8.87
CA SER A 50 -8.36 -21.90 9.48
C SER A 50 -7.63 -22.75 8.45
N ASP A 51 -8.37 -23.42 7.57
CA ASP A 51 -7.84 -24.25 6.49
C ASP A 51 -7.03 -23.40 5.50
N GLY A 52 -7.50 -22.19 5.16
CA GLY A 52 -6.75 -21.22 4.34
C GLY A 52 -5.47 -20.72 5.01
N LYS A 53 -5.46 -20.47 6.32
CA LYS A 53 -4.24 -20.13 7.08
C LYS A 53 -3.23 -21.29 7.10
N ARG A 54 -3.71 -22.52 7.30
CA ARG A 54 -2.87 -23.73 7.28
C ARG A 54 -2.26 -23.96 5.89
N LEU A 55 -3.07 -23.84 4.84
CA LEU A 55 -2.63 -23.96 3.45
C LEU A 55 -1.61 -22.88 3.11
N LEU A 56 -1.86 -21.62 3.52
CA LEU A 56 -0.93 -20.50 3.29
C LEU A 56 0.42 -20.75 3.96
N ARG A 57 0.45 -21.27 5.20
CA ARG A 57 1.70 -21.58 5.90
C ARG A 57 2.51 -22.66 5.18
N VAL A 58 1.90 -23.77 4.77
CA VAL A 58 2.61 -24.86 4.10
C VAL A 58 3.12 -24.40 2.73
N VAL A 59 2.32 -23.68 1.95
CA VAL A 59 2.77 -23.15 0.65
C VAL A 59 3.87 -22.10 0.82
N ALA A 60 3.73 -21.17 1.77
CA ALA A 60 4.76 -20.17 2.08
C ALA A 60 6.11 -20.79 2.43
N GLU A 61 6.13 -21.76 3.35
CA GLU A 61 7.38 -22.41 3.77
C GLU A 61 7.91 -23.33 2.66
N THR A 62 7.06 -24.08 1.94
CA THR A 62 7.50 -24.88 0.77
C THR A 62 8.22 -24.01 -0.26
N LEU A 63 7.64 -22.83 -0.56
CA LEU A 63 8.22 -21.89 -1.52
C LEU A 63 9.50 -21.22 -0.97
N ARG A 64 9.57 -20.92 0.34
CA ARG A 64 10.78 -20.41 1.00
C ARG A 64 11.96 -21.39 0.95
N TYR A 65 11.69 -22.68 1.16
CA TYR A 65 12.72 -23.73 1.10
C TYR A 65 12.96 -24.25 -0.34
N ARG A 66 12.25 -23.71 -1.34
CA ARG A 66 12.24 -24.25 -2.71
C ARG A 66 13.62 -24.45 -3.31
N GLN A 67 14.47 -23.42 -3.30
CA GLN A 67 15.80 -23.50 -3.92
C GLN A 67 16.67 -24.60 -3.29
N LEU A 68 16.55 -24.81 -1.98
CA LEU A 68 17.22 -25.92 -1.28
C LEU A 68 16.62 -27.28 -1.67
N ILE A 69 15.29 -27.38 -1.76
CA ILE A 69 14.62 -28.61 -2.18
C ILE A 69 14.94 -28.95 -3.64
N ASP A 70 14.99 -27.96 -4.54
CA ASP A 70 15.33 -28.15 -5.95
C ASP A 70 16.78 -28.64 -6.13
N LEU A 71 17.74 -28.13 -5.33
CA LEU A 71 19.10 -28.68 -5.29
C LEU A 71 19.13 -30.14 -4.79
N ILE A 72 18.38 -30.45 -3.74
CA ILE A 72 18.26 -31.82 -3.23
C ILE A 72 17.62 -32.75 -4.28
N LEU A 73 16.62 -32.28 -5.02
CA LEU A 73 15.93 -33.04 -6.07
C LEU A 73 16.74 -33.18 -7.37
N GLN A 74 17.74 -32.31 -7.61
CA GLN A 74 18.72 -32.51 -8.69
C GLN A 74 19.65 -33.70 -8.41
N ALA A 75 20.04 -33.91 -7.15
CA ALA A 75 20.85 -35.05 -6.73
C ALA A 75 20.01 -36.32 -6.49
N VAL A 76 18.78 -36.16 -5.99
CA VAL A 76 17.84 -37.25 -5.67
C VAL A 76 16.56 -37.08 -6.51
N ASP A 77 16.62 -37.48 -7.78
CA ASP A 77 15.49 -37.35 -8.72
C ASP A 77 14.37 -38.37 -8.41
N ILE A 78 13.57 -38.04 -7.39
CA ILE A 78 12.37 -38.78 -7.01
C ILE A 78 11.41 -38.93 -8.20
N ARG A 79 11.32 -37.94 -9.10
CA ARG A 79 10.35 -37.98 -10.20
C ARG A 79 10.67 -39.14 -11.15
N THR A 80 11.94 -39.34 -11.48
CA THR A 80 12.39 -40.45 -12.33
C THR A 80 12.36 -41.78 -11.57
N LEU A 81 12.92 -41.82 -10.35
CA LEU A 81 12.97 -43.01 -9.49
C LEU A 81 11.59 -43.57 -9.13
N GLU A 82 10.61 -42.69 -8.93
CA GLU A 82 9.22 -43.01 -8.55
C GLU A 82 8.24 -42.66 -9.67
N SER A 83 8.69 -42.74 -10.93
CA SER A 83 7.89 -42.45 -12.12
C SER A 83 6.54 -43.19 -12.14
N LYS A 84 6.46 -44.44 -11.68
CA LYS A 84 5.19 -45.20 -11.56
C LYS A 84 4.20 -44.64 -10.52
N VAL A 85 4.64 -43.76 -9.63
CA VAL A 85 3.84 -43.13 -8.57
C VAL A 85 3.51 -41.67 -8.88
N PHE A 86 4.42 -40.96 -9.56
CA PHE A 86 4.27 -39.52 -9.87
C PHE A 86 3.96 -39.20 -11.35
N SER A 87 4.06 -40.16 -12.28
CA SER A 87 3.49 -39.98 -13.62
C SER A 87 1.97 -40.10 -13.57
N SER A 88 1.27 -39.13 -14.16
CA SER A 88 -0.12 -39.31 -14.53
C SER A 88 -0.21 -40.31 -15.69
N SER A 89 -1.22 -41.17 -15.66
CA SER A 89 -1.44 -42.16 -16.73
C SER A 89 -1.67 -41.45 -18.06
N SER A 90 -0.71 -41.53 -18.96
CA SER A 90 -0.74 -41.03 -20.34
C SER A 90 -1.64 -41.86 -21.26
N LYS A 91 -2.86 -42.16 -20.79
CA LYS A 91 -3.95 -42.80 -21.53
C LYS A 91 -5.24 -41.98 -21.43
N SER A 92 -5.14 -40.72 -21.83
CA SER A 92 -6.28 -39.95 -22.34
C SER A 92 -5.80 -39.16 -23.56
N SER A 93 -5.98 -39.76 -24.72
CA SER A 93 -5.67 -39.19 -26.03
C SER A 93 -6.49 -37.92 -26.32
N LYS A 94 -5.90 -37.03 -27.13
CA LYS A 94 -6.55 -36.00 -27.97
C LYS A 94 -7.94 -35.49 -27.49
N SER A 95 -7.98 -34.39 -26.75
CA SER A 95 -9.14 -33.47 -26.84
C SER A 95 -8.73 -32.01 -26.67
N THR A 96 -9.34 -31.15 -27.47
CA THR A 96 -9.20 -29.70 -27.44
C THR A 96 -10.00 -29.15 -26.26
N GLN A 97 -9.42 -29.13 -25.05
CA GLN A 97 -10.11 -28.62 -23.87
C GLN A 97 -10.02 -27.09 -23.72
N PRO A 98 -11.09 -26.43 -23.23
CA PRO A 98 -11.09 -24.99 -22.97
C PRO A 98 -10.09 -24.62 -21.86
N GLN A 99 -9.54 -23.40 -21.89
CA GLN A 99 -8.46 -22.96 -20.98
C GLN A 99 -8.77 -23.07 -19.47
N ASN A 100 -10.05 -23.19 -19.07
CA ASN A 100 -10.45 -23.26 -17.67
C ASN A 100 -10.03 -24.55 -16.93
N ASP A 101 -9.83 -25.68 -17.63
CA ASP A 101 -9.56 -26.98 -16.97
C ASP A 101 -8.07 -27.31 -16.76
N ARG A 102 -7.15 -26.45 -17.20
CA ARG A 102 -5.69 -26.70 -17.11
C ARG A 102 -5.16 -26.82 -15.67
N TRP A 103 -5.91 -26.36 -14.66
CA TRP A 103 -5.51 -26.34 -13.25
C TRP A 103 -6.26 -27.34 -12.35
N THR A 104 -7.03 -28.25 -12.96
CA THR A 104 -7.88 -29.20 -12.23
C THR A 104 -7.04 -30.25 -11.47
N TYR A 105 -5.81 -30.52 -11.92
CA TYR A 105 -4.82 -31.38 -11.25
C TYR A 105 -3.49 -30.64 -11.06
N PRO A 106 -2.79 -30.83 -9.92
CA PRO A 106 -1.47 -30.24 -9.72
C PRO A 106 -0.41 -30.90 -10.60
N ARG A 107 0.65 -30.16 -10.95
CA ARG A 107 1.84 -30.71 -11.59
C ARG A 107 2.59 -31.65 -10.62
N PRO A 108 3.13 -32.79 -11.08
CA PRO A 108 3.90 -33.72 -10.23
C PRO A 108 5.06 -33.05 -9.49
N GLU A 109 5.76 -32.12 -10.13
CA GLU A 109 6.88 -31.36 -9.59
C GLU A 109 6.46 -30.57 -8.33
N SER A 110 5.36 -29.82 -8.42
CA SER A 110 4.82 -29.04 -7.30
C SER A 110 4.27 -29.92 -6.17
N LEU A 111 3.80 -31.14 -6.49
CA LEU A 111 3.38 -32.11 -5.48
C LEU A 111 4.57 -32.73 -4.73
N ILE A 112 5.62 -33.12 -5.45
CA ILE A 112 6.88 -33.61 -4.85
C ILE A 112 7.49 -32.50 -3.97
N LEU A 113 7.53 -31.26 -4.43
CA LEU A 113 8.09 -30.11 -3.70
C LEU A 113 7.45 -29.94 -2.30
N VAL A 114 6.11 -29.95 -2.21
CA VAL A 114 5.40 -29.83 -0.91
C VAL A 114 5.64 -31.06 -0.02
N LEU A 115 5.70 -32.26 -0.60
CA LEU A 115 5.89 -33.49 0.17
C LEU A 115 7.32 -33.61 0.71
N VAL A 116 8.33 -33.21 -0.05
CA VAL A 116 9.73 -33.17 0.40
C VAL A 116 9.94 -32.07 1.44
N HIS A 117 9.30 -30.90 1.27
CA HIS A 117 9.26 -29.87 2.32
C HIS A 117 8.72 -30.44 3.64
N ASP A 118 7.54 -31.04 3.62
CA ASP A 118 6.92 -31.62 4.82
C ASP A 118 7.73 -32.80 5.39
N HIS A 119 8.51 -33.51 4.57
CA HIS A 119 9.36 -34.60 5.02
C HIS A 119 10.65 -34.15 5.70
N LEU A 120 11.28 -33.08 5.20
CA LEU A 120 12.58 -32.61 5.67
C LEU A 120 12.50 -31.50 6.74
N PHE A 121 11.50 -30.61 6.67
CA PHE A 121 11.48 -29.37 7.45
C PHE A 121 10.26 -29.21 8.38
N SER A 122 9.17 -29.97 8.15
CA SER A 122 8.02 -29.97 9.07
C SER A 122 8.26 -30.91 10.25
N SER A 123 8.14 -30.40 11.48
CA SER A 123 8.25 -31.18 12.72
C SER A 123 7.22 -32.32 12.87
N ARG A 124 6.19 -32.36 12.02
CA ARG A 124 5.16 -33.40 11.99
C ARG A 124 5.30 -34.38 10.83
N GLY A 125 6.25 -34.18 9.92
CA GLY A 125 6.40 -34.97 8.71
C GLY A 125 5.21 -34.84 7.74
N ILE A 126 5.17 -35.72 6.75
CA ILE A 126 4.05 -35.85 5.80
C ILE A 126 2.79 -36.31 6.54
N SER A 127 1.72 -35.52 6.46
CA SER A 127 0.40 -35.76 7.11
C SER A 127 -0.48 -36.83 6.43
N LEU A 128 0.09 -37.65 5.54
CA LEU A 128 -0.60 -38.77 4.89
C LEU A 128 -0.45 -40.05 5.73
N ALA A 129 -1.38 -40.99 5.63
CA ALA A 129 -1.23 -42.30 6.27
C ALA A 129 0.01 -43.05 5.72
N LYS A 130 0.73 -43.79 6.57
CA LYS A 130 1.95 -44.55 6.18
C LYS A 130 1.73 -45.50 4.99
N ILE A 131 0.52 -46.08 4.89
CA ILE A 131 0.14 -47.00 3.80
C ILE A 131 -0.06 -46.30 2.43
N HIS A 132 -0.01 -44.96 2.39
CA HIS A 132 -0.29 -44.20 1.17
C HIS A 132 0.91 -44.22 0.21
N LYS A 133 0.73 -44.77 -1.01
CA LYS A 133 1.80 -44.97 -2.01
C LYS A 133 2.71 -43.75 -2.22
N ILE A 134 2.13 -42.55 -2.35
CA ILE A 134 2.88 -41.29 -2.51
C ILE A 134 3.74 -40.93 -1.29
N ARG A 135 3.31 -41.26 -0.06
CA ARG A 135 4.14 -41.07 1.14
C ARG A 135 5.29 -42.09 1.17
N GLY A 136 4.98 -43.36 0.91
CA GLY A 136 5.98 -44.42 0.84
C GLY A 136 7.06 -44.17 -0.22
N ALA A 137 6.70 -43.54 -1.35
CA ALA A 137 7.65 -43.12 -2.37
C ALA A 137 8.68 -42.09 -1.86
N ILE A 138 8.26 -41.07 -1.10
CA ILE A 138 9.19 -40.12 -0.48
C ILE A 138 10.00 -40.78 0.65
N GLU A 139 9.35 -41.58 1.49
CA GLU A 139 9.99 -42.22 2.64
C GLU A 139 11.06 -43.25 2.24
N ARG A 140 10.90 -43.95 1.10
CA ARG A 140 11.94 -44.83 0.53
C ARG A 140 13.27 -44.11 0.27
N HIS A 141 13.21 -42.86 -0.18
CA HIS A 141 14.39 -42.04 -0.47
C HIS A 141 14.80 -41.16 0.73
N SER A 142 14.23 -41.38 1.92
CA SER A 142 14.48 -40.52 3.09
C SER A 142 15.93 -40.47 3.55
N SER A 143 16.72 -41.53 3.35
CA SER A 143 18.15 -41.52 3.68
C SER A 143 18.89 -40.59 2.72
N ALA A 144 18.75 -40.81 1.41
CA ALA A 144 19.36 -39.99 0.36
C ALA A 144 19.02 -38.50 0.51
N LEU A 145 17.74 -38.15 0.71
CA LEU A 145 17.30 -36.76 0.88
C LEU A 145 17.93 -36.07 2.11
N LYS A 146 18.10 -36.82 3.22
CA LYS A 146 18.72 -36.29 4.46
C LYS A 146 20.24 -36.21 4.32
N SER A 147 20.87 -37.19 3.69
CA SER A 147 22.31 -37.17 3.38
C SER A 147 22.67 -36.01 2.45
N GLU A 148 21.84 -35.72 1.46
CA GLU A 148 22.06 -34.60 0.55
C GLU A 148 21.88 -33.23 1.24
N LEU A 149 20.85 -33.08 2.10
CA LEU A 149 20.71 -31.90 2.95
C LEU A 149 21.94 -31.71 3.86
N ALA A 150 22.43 -32.78 4.49
CA ALA A 150 23.63 -32.74 5.33
C ALA A 150 24.89 -32.40 4.51
N ARG A 151 25.02 -32.96 3.29
CA ARG A 151 26.11 -32.65 2.36
C ARG A 151 26.12 -31.17 1.99
N LEU A 152 24.96 -30.57 1.70
CA LEU A 152 24.83 -29.14 1.40
C LEU A 152 25.15 -28.25 2.62
N MET A 153 24.77 -28.68 3.84
CA MET A 153 25.15 -27.97 5.07
C MET A 153 26.67 -27.99 5.31
N VAL A 154 27.30 -29.15 5.17
CA VAL A 154 28.77 -29.30 5.32
C VAL A 154 29.52 -28.53 4.22
N GLN A 155 29.08 -28.64 2.96
CA GLN A 155 29.69 -27.94 1.82
C GLN A 155 29.72 -26.40 1.99
N ARG A 156 28.80 -25.86 2.80
CA ARG A 156 28.69 -24.42 3.06
C ARG A 156 29.08 -24.02 4.49
N ALA A 157 29.66 -24.94 5.27
CA ALA A 157 30.10 -24.74 6.64
C ALA A 157 29.02 -24.18 7.60
N VAL A 158 27.76 -24.58 7.41
CA VAL A 158 26.62 -24.11 8.21
C VAL A 158 26.07 -25.18 9.14
N SER A 159 25.74 -24.78 10.38
CA SER A 159 25.23 -25.70 11.42
C SER A 159 23.70 -25.77 11.48
N ARG A 160 22.99 -24.79 10.90
CA ARG A 160 21.52 -24.74 10.87
C ARG A 160 21.02 -24.60 9.42
N VAL A 161 19.83 -25.13 9.18
CA VAL A 161 19.15 -25.02 7.88
C VAL A 161 18.74 -23.56 7.57
N SER A 162 18.52 -22.71 8.58
CA SER A 162 18.35 -21.26 8.41
C SER A 162 19.53 -20.65 7.66
N ASP A 163 20.72 -20.91 8.16
CA ASP A 163 21.96 -20.32 7.68
C ASP A 163 22.30 -20.87 6.27
N LEU A 164 21.88 -22.11 5.98
CA LEU A 164 21.92 -22.69 4.64
C LEU A 164 21.00 -21.93 3.66
N LEU A 165 19.76 -21.62 4.04
CA LEU A 165 18.86 -20.81 3.22
C LEU A 165 19.41 -19.41 2.97
N ASP A 166 19.96 -18.77 4.00
CA ASP A 166 20.55 -17.43 3.90
C ASP A 166 21.77 -17.43 2.96
N SER A 167 22.58 -18.50 2.97
CA SER A 167 23.70 -18.67 2.03
C SER A 167 23.26 -18.93 0.58
N LEU A 168 22.04 -19.43 0.35
CA LEU A 168 21.51 -19.79 -0.96
C LEU A 168 20.95 -18.58 -1.73
N GLN A 169 20.62 -17.51 -1.00
CA GLN A 169 20.30 -16.22 -1.59
C GLN A 169 21.52 -15.67 -2.35
N PRO A 170 21.32 -14.95 -3.48
CA PRO A 170 22.43 -14.53 -4.33
C PRO A 170 23.40 -13.60 -3.59
N GLN A 171 24.67 -14.01 -3.52
CA GLN A 171 25.77 -13.14 -3.11
C GLN A 171 26.03 -12.12 -4.21
N THR A 172 25.73 -10.85 -3.95
CA THR A 172 26.13 -9.72 -4.81
C THR A 172 27.62 -9.45 -4.63
N ASN A 173 28.45 -10.24 -5.32
CA ASN A 173 29.90 -10.03 -5.37
C ASN A 173 30.26 -8.83 -6.27
N SER A 174 30.05 -7.62 -5.75
CA SER A 174 30.60 -6.37 -6.30
C SER A 174 30.82 -5.39 -5.16
N SER A 175 31.83 -4.53 -5.28
CA SER A 175 32.20 -3.52 -4.28
C SER A 175 31.19 -2.37 -4.10
N ASP A 176 30.09 -2.39 -4.86
CA ASP A 176 28.89 -1.58 -4.61
C ASP A 176 27.90 -2.40 -3.76
N ALA A 177 27.97 -2.24 -2.44
CA ALA A 177 27.12 -2.97 -1.51
C ALA A 177 25.70 -2.38 -1.48
N ASP A 178 24.75 -3.03 -2.17
CA ASP A 178 23.31 -2.83 -1.95
C ASP A 178 22.95 -3.32 -0.52
N PRO A 179 22.54 -2.44 0.41
CA PRO A 179 22.21 -2.86 1.77
C PRO A 179 20.79 -3.48 1.89
N GLY A 180 20.02 -3.53 0.81
CA GLY A 180 18.57 -3.77 0.81
C GLY A 180 18.07 -5.16 1.18
N LEU A 181 18.94 -6.16 1.31
CA LEU A 181 18.53 -7.55 1.55
C LEU A 181 18.58 -8.01 3.02
N ARG A 182 18.91 -7.14 3.99
CA ARG A 182 19.23 -7.56 5.39
C ARG A 182 18.47 -6.86 6.53
N ASN A 183 17.20 -6.50 6.37
CA ASN A 183 16.37 -6.06 7.50
C ASN A 183 15.38 -7.13 8.00
N THR A 184 15.88 -8.11 8.76
CA THR A 184 15.04 -9.04 9.56
C THR A 184 14.18 -8.31 10.61
N ASN A 185 14.54 -7.06 10.93
CA ASN A 185 13.87 -6.19 11.87
C ASN A 185 13.04 -5.06 11.23
N SER A 186 12.74 -5.09 9.91
CA SER A 186 11.93 -4.04 9.25
C SER A 186 10.66 -3.71 10.05
N PRO A 187 10.37 -2.43 10.33
CA PRO A 187 9.24 -2.04 11.14
C PRO A 187 7.91 -2.35 10.45
N ARG A 188 6.90 -2.64 11.25
CA ARG A 188 5.51 -2.75 10.82
C ARG A 188 4.84 -1.40 11.01
N TRP A 189 4.76 -0.64 9.93
CA TRP A 189 4.06 0.65 9.89
C TRP A 189 2.54 0.51 10.08
N MET A 190 2.02 1.34 10.98
CA MET A 190 0.62 1.38 11.40
C MET A 190 0.15 2.84 11.43
N ARG A 191 -0.70 3.23 10.48
CA ARG A 191 -1.31 4.56 10.45
C ARG A 191 -2.44 4.64 11.47
N VAL A 192 -2.42 5.68 12.30
CA VAL A 192 -3.54 6.10 13.16
C VAL A 192 -4.63 6.68 12.26
N ASN A 193 -5.86 6.22 12.45
CA ASN A 193 -7.00 6.68 11.67
C ASN A 193 -7.61 7.92 12.31
N SER A 194 -7.20 9.12 11.86
CA SER A 194 -7.66 10.43 12.31
C SER A 194 -9.18 10.67 12.27
N ILE A 195 -9.95 9.81 11.57
CA ILE A 195 -11.43 9.83 11.58
C ILE A 195 -12.01 9.21 12.87
N ARG A 196 -11.27 8.30 13.52
CA ARG A 196 -11.70 7.51 14.69
C ARG A 196 -10.85 7.69 15.93
N TRP A 197 -9.65 8.23 15.81
CA TRP A 197 -8.65 8.27 16.87
C TRP A 197 -7.63 9.37 16.58
N CYS A 198 -7.07 10.04 17.60
CA CYS A 198 -5.92 10.92 17.39
C CYS A 198 -4.61 10.21 17.77
N LEU A 199 -3.46 10.78 17.34
CA LEU A 199 -2.15 10.24 17.68
C LEU A 199 -1.92 10.16 19.20
N GLN A 200 -2.36 11.18 19.96
CA GLN A 200 -2.21 11.24 21.41
C GLN A 200 -2.95 10.09 22.10
N ASP A 201 -4.24 9.89 21.82
CA ASP A 201 -5.00 8.77 22.37
C ASP A 201 -4.37 7.41 21.99
N ALA A 202 -3.68 7.33 20.85
CA ALA A 202 -2.99 6.13 20.40
C ALA A 202 -1.71 5.86 21.20
N THR A 203 -0.86 6.86 21.42
CA THR A 203 0.37 6.71 22.23
C THR A 203 0.02 6.47 23.71
N GLU A 204 -0.99 7.14 24.24
CA GLU A 204 -1.53 6.90 25.59
C GLU A 204 -2.06 5.47 25.74
N TRP A 205 -2.80 4.94 24.75
CA TRP A 205 -3.29 3.57 24.78
C TRP A 205 -2.18 2.52 24.76
N PHE A 206 -1.15 2.71 23.92
CA PHE A 206 0.02 1.83 23.91
C PHE A 206 0.78 1.88 25.24
N THR A 207 1.00 3.08 25.78
CA THR A 207 1.69 3.29 27.07
C THR A 207 0.92 2.63 28.22
N ALA A 208 -0.40 2.83 28.28
CA ALA A 208 -1.27 2.18 29.28
C ALA A 208 -1.33 0.65 29.13
N ALA A 209 -1.07 0.11 27.94
CA ALA A 209 -0.92 -1.32 27.68
C ALA A 209 0.50 -1.85 27.98
N GLY A 210 1.38 -1.04 28.59
CA GLY A 210 2.74 -1.43 28.98
C GLY A 210 3.77 -1.36 27.85
N TRP A 211 3.52 -0.61 26.78
CA TRP A 211 4.48 -0.40 25.70
C TRP A 211 5.31 0.86 25.93
N THR A 212 6.60 0.77 25.62
CA THR A 212 7.53 1.91 25.71
C THR A 212 7.66 2.60 24.35
N GLN A 213 7.51 3.92 24.32
CA GLN A 213 7.86 4.72 23.14
C GLN A 213 9.38 4.86 23.04
N VAL A 214 9.94 4.63 21.85
CA VAL A 214 11.38 4.72 21.56
C VAL A 214 11.64 5.43 20.22
N SER A 215 12.91 5.65 19.88
CA SER A 215 13.28 6.09 18.53
C SER A 215 13.05 4.96 17.50
N LEU A 216 12.97 5.33 16.21
CA LEU A 216 12.86 4.33 15.14
C LEU A 216 14.12 3.44 15.08
N GLU A 217 15.29 4.04 15.32
CA GLU A 217 16.59 3.37 15.30
C GLU A 217 16.72 2.35 16.44
N ASP A 218 16.30 2.70 17.65
CA ASP A 218 16.20 1.76 18.78
C ASP A 218 15.25 0.60 18.50
N LEU A 219 14.18 0.83 17.72
CA LEU A 219 13.19 -0.18 17.38
C LEU A 219 13.72 -1.16 16.31
N THR A 220 14.54 -0.70 15.37
CA THR A 220 15.11 -1.52 14.28
C THR A 220 16.41 -2.22 14.66
N ASN A 221 17.24 -1.63 15.53
CA ASN A 221 18.57 -2.16 15.87
C ASN A 221 18.55 -3.27 16.95
N GLN A 222 17.37 -3.75 17.36
CA GLN A 222 17.23 -4.78 18.39
C GLN A 222 17.82 -6.15 17.98
N PRO A 223 18.60 -6.83 18.82
CA PRO A 223 19.11 -8.16 18.51
C PRO A 223 17.97 -9.18 18.37
N SER A 224 17.94 -9.88 17.24
CA SER A 224 16.86 -10.83 16.85
C SER A 224 16.73 -12.06 17.76
N ALA A 225 17.58 -12.20 18.77
CA ALA A 225 17.66 -13.34 19.68
C ALA A 225 16.82 -13.19 20.97
N SER A 226 16.26 -12.01 21.26
CA SER A 226 15.46 -11.81 22.47
C SER A 226 14.05 -12.44 22.35
N THR A 227 13.78 -13.44 23.18
CA THR A 227 12.51 -14.22 23.18
C THR A 227 11.36 -13.52 23.92
N ALA A 228 11.62 -12.38 24.58
CA ALA A 228 10.60 -11.60 25.27
C ALA A 228 9.62 -10.94 24.27
N GLN A 229 8.36 -10.77 24.67
CA GLN A 229 7.43 -9.90 23.95
C GLN A 229 7.87 -8.45 24.13
N ILE A 230 8.70 -7.96 23.22
CA ILE A 230 9.11 -6.57 23.18
C ILE A 230 7.89 -5.68 22.87
N LEU A 231 7.39 -5.01 23.91
CA LEU A 231 6.33 -4.00 23.83
C LEU A 231 6.98 -2.62 23.62
N MET A 232 7.40 -2.35 22.39
CA MET A 232 8.00 -1.06 21.99
C MET A 232 7.28 -0.53 20.76
N PHE A 233 7.17 0.79 20.64
CA PHE A 233 6.71 1.47 19.43
C PHE A 233 7.50 2.75 19.19
N ALA A 234 7.55 3.21 17.95
CA ALA A 234 8.05 4.54 17.61
C ALA A 234 6.97 5.35 16.89
N VAL A 235 7.05 6.68 16.98
CA VAL A 235 6.24 7.61 16.19
C VAL A 235 7.07 8.04 14.99
N ASP A 236 6.47 8.14 13.81
CA ASP A 236 7.19 8.56 12.61
C ASP A 236 7.50 10.06 12.62
N GLU A 237 8.70 10.42 12.18
CA GLU A 237 9.11 11.83 12.10
C GLU A 237 8.69 12.50 10.79
N HIS A 238 8.28 11.76 9.76
CA HIS A 238 7.86 12.34 8.48
C HIS A 238 6.33 12.48 8.38
N ILE A 239 5.53 11.56 8.95
CA ILE A 239 4.06 11.55 8.85
C ILE A 239 3.44 11.53 10.26
N ALA A 240 2.68 12.57 10.60
CA ALA A 240 2.13 12.76 11.95
C ALA A 240 1.32 11.58 12.48
N ASP A 241 0.35 11.08 11.72
CA ASP A 241 -0.54 9.98 12.15
C ASP A 241 0.08 8.58 11.92
N LEU A 242 1.39 8.39 12.07
CA LEU A 242 2.06 7.11 11.74
C LEU A 242 2.92 6.57 12.88
N LEU A 243 2.76 5.27 13.17
CA LEU A 243 3.50 4.53 14.19
C LEU A 243 4.29 3.37 13.55
N ALA A 244 5.44 3.04 14.12
CA ALA A 244 6.19 1.82 13.83
C ALA A 244 6.05 0.83 15.00
N LEU A 245 5.67 -0.41 14.69
CA LEU A 245 5.66 -1.54 15.63
C LEU A 245 6.68 -2.60 15.20
N PRO A 246 7.19 -3.46 16.09
CA PRO A 246 8.04 -4.58 15.69
C PRO A 246 7.35 -5.54 14.71
N SER A 247 8.08 -6.07 13.73
CA SER A 247 7.58 -7.00 12.69
C SER A 247 6.79 -8.19 13.26
N ARG A 248 7.26 -8.72 14.40
CA ARG A 248 6.71 -9.82 15.22
C ARG A 248 5.34 -9.56 15.85
N VAL A 249 4.84 -8.33 15.87
CA VAL A 249 3.54 -7.99 16.48
C VAL A 249 2.38 -8.61 15.69
N VAL A 250 1.58 -9.44 16.38
CA VAL A 250 0.37 -10.06 15.82
C VAL A 250 -0.79 -9.06 15.84
N LEU A 251 -0.97 -8.31 14.75
CA LEU A 251 -2.01 -7.27 14.63
C LEU A 251 -3.42 -7.73 15.03
N ALA A 252 -3.78 -8.99 14.78
CA ALA A 252 -5.08 -9.55 15.16
C ALA A 252 -5.30 -9.67 16.69
N LYS A 253 -4.28 -9.42 17.52
CA LYS A 253 -4.42 -9.26 18.98
C LYS A 253 -4.63 -7.81 19.43
N LEU A 254 -4.42 -6.82 18.55
CA LEU A 254 -4.60 -5.40 18.86
C LEU A 254 -6.04 -4.97 18.60
N ALA A 255 -6.79 -4.64 19.65
CA ALA A 255 -8.18 -4.16 19.50
C ALA A 255 -8.29 -2.92 18.57
N PRO A 256 -7.40 -1.90 18.63
CA PRO A 256 -7.44 -0.77 17.71
C PRO A 256 -7.27 -1.14 16.23
N TYR A 257 -6.62 -2.26 15.90
CA TYR A 257 -6.53 -2.75 14.52
C TYR A 257 -7.82 -3.41 14.05
N LEU A 258 -8.53 -4.10 14.95
CA LEU A 258 -9.80 -4.77 14.63
C LEU A 258 -10.99 -3.81 14.51
N ASP A 259 -10.96 -2.69 15.24
CA ASP A 259 -12.03 -1.67 15.23
C ASP A 259 -11.78 -0.51 14.24
N GLY A 260 -10.67 -0.56 13.49
CA GLY A 260 -10.34 0.41 12.44
C GLY A 260 -9.70 1.71 12.92
N ARG A 261 -9.28 1.81 14.19
CA ARG A 261 -8.47 2.94 14.70
C ARG A 261 -7.00 2.88 14.26
N LEU A 262 -6.45 1.69 14.01
CA LEU A 262 -5.14 1.47 13.39
C LEU A 262 -5.27 0.77 12.05
N ILE A 263 -4.54 1.27 11.05
CA ILE A 263 -4.54 0.77 9.68
C ILE A 263 -3.11 0.35 9.30
N ALA A 264 -2.94 -0.92 8.92
CA ALA A 264 -1.64 -1.42 8.47
C ALA A 264 -1.32 -0.86 7.07
N GLN A 265 -0.39 0.09 7.00
CA GLN A 265 -0.03 0.81 5.78
C GLN A 265 1.44 1.21 5.88
N ASP A 266 2.23 0.84 4.87
CA ASP A 266 3.64 1.22 4.79
C ASP A 266 3.82 2.74 4.72
N LYS A 267 4.86 3.25 5.38
CA LYS A 267 5.23 4.67 5.39
C LYS A 267 5.28 5.28 3.99
N ALA A 268 5.94 4.63 3.04
CA ALA A 268 6.02 5.13 1.67
C ALA A 268 4.64 5.18 0.99
N SER A 269 3.75 4.22 1.30
CA SER A 269 2.37 4.22 0.80
C SER A 269 1.47 5.31 1.40
N CYS A 270 1.89 6.05 2.43
CA CYS A 270 1.17 7.22 2.93
C CYS A 270 1.49 8.51 2.14
N ILE A 271 2.67 8.54 1.50
CA ILE A 271 3.25 9.77 0.94
C ILE A 271 2.44 10.37 -0.23
N PRO A 272 1.86 9.61 -1.18
CA PRO A 272 1.14 10.20 -2.31
C PRO A 272 -0.05 11.09 -1.91
N ALA A 273 -0.83 10.65 -0.91
CA ALA A 273 -1.94 11.44 -0.37
C ALA A 273 -1.44 12.73 0.31
N GLN A 274 -0.29 12.63 0.99
CA GLN A 274 0.33 13.74 1.70
C GLN A 274 0.96 14.78 0.76
N LEU A 275 1.62 14.35 -0.32
CA LEU A 275 2.17 15.27 -1.33
C LEU A 275 1.07 15.99 -2.12
N LEU A 276 -0.05 15.30 -2.36
CA LEU A 276 -1.19 15.83 -3.11
C LEU A 276 -1.98 16.87 -2.32
N LEU A 277 -2.20 16.63 -1.02
CA LEU A 277 -3.14 17.40 -0.20
C LEU A 277 -2.53 18.09 1.03
N GLY A 278 -1.25 17.85 1.35
CA GLY A 278 -0.63 18.31 2.59
C GLY A 278 -0.58 19.83 2.75
N ASP A 279 -0.48 20.56 1.65
CA ASP A 279 -0.47 22.02 1.61
C ASP A 279 -1.88 22.63 1.44
N HIS A 280 -2.92 21.79 1.31
CA HIS A 280 -4.28 22.25 1.08
C HIS A 280 -4.87 22.85 2.37
N PRO A 281 -5.40 24.09 2.34
CA PRO A 281 -6.02 24.68 3.52
C PRO A 281 -7.20 23.85 4.05
N GLN A 282 -7.10 23.37 5.29
CA GLN A 282 -8.13 22.52 5.92
C GLN A 282 -9.50 23.21 6.05
N ASN A 283 -9.54 24.54 5.95
CA ASN A 283 -10.75 25.34 5.98
C ASN A 283 -11.53 25.32 4.64
N LEU A 284 -10.94 24.91 3.52
CA LEU A 284 -11.59 24.85 2.21
C LEU A 284 -12.06 23.42 1.85
N PRO A 285 -13.28 23.23 1.30
CA PRO A 285 -13.73 21.93 0.81
C PRO A 285 -12.99 21.54 -0.48
N ILE A 286 -12.60 20.28 -0.59
CA ILE A 286 -11.86 19.74 -1.73
C ILE A 286 -12.49 18.43 -2.23
N HIS A 287 -12.52 18.25 -3.55
CA HIS A 287 -12.99 17.04 -4.20
C HIS A 287 -11.80 16.33 -4.87
N VAL A 288 -11.65 15.03 -4.58
CA VAL A 288 -10.50 14.22 -4.99
C VAL A 288 -10.97 12.93 -5.65
N ILE A 289 -10.27 12.48 -6.69
CA ILE A 289 -10.42 11.11 -7.22
C ILE A 289 -9.24 10.24 -6.77
N ASP A 290 -9.53 9.03 -6.32
CA ASP A 290 -8.59 7.92 -6.19
C ASP A 290 -8.87 6.94 -7.34
N ALA A 291 -8.00 6.92 -8.34
CA ALA A 291 -8.23 6.25 -9.63
C ALA A 291 -8.14 4.71 -9.56
N THR A 292 -7.45 4.16 -8.56
CA THR A 292 -7.11 2.74 -8.44
C THR A 292 -7.10 2.31 -6.97
N ALA A 293 -8.22 2.54 -6.31
CA ALA A 293 -8.34 2.72 -4.87
C ALA A 293 -8.10 1.48 -4.00
N ALA A 294 -8.35 0.25 -4.50
CA ALA A 294 -8.33 -0.92 -3.62
C ALA A 294 -6.89 -1.34 -3.23
N PRO A 295 -6.64 -1.71 -1.96
CA PRO A 295 -7.62 -2.14 -0.95
C PRO A 295 -8.21 -1.03 -0.06
N GLY A 296 -7.95 0.25 -0.34
CA GLY A 296 -8.52 1.38 0.40
C GLY A 296 -7.56 2.07 1.39
N ASN A 297 -6.31 1.62 1.51
CA ASN A 297 -5.33 2.24 2.42
C ASN A 297 -5.09 3.72 2.09
N LYS A 298 -4.80 4.03 0.81
CA LYS A 298 -4.62 5.42 0.37
C LYS A 298 -5.94 6.19 0.36
N THR A 299 -7.05 5.57 -0.07
CA THR A 299 -8.39 6.17 -0.06
C THR A 299 -8.84 6.64 1.32
N THR A 300 -8.62 5.83 2.35
CA THR A 300 -8.97 6.17 3.74
C THR A 300 -8.05 7.24 4.32
N MET A 301 -6.80 7.35 3.83
CA MET A 301 -5.93 8.49 4.15
C MET A 301 -6.35 9.78 3.44
N LEU A 302 -6.73 9.72 2.17
CA LEU A 302 -7.35 10.87 1.47
C LEU A 302 -8.61 11.32 2.22
N SER A 303 -9.47 10.38 2.62
CA SER A 303 -10.68 10.66 3.41
C SER A 303 -10.39 11.43 4.71
N SER A 304 -9.34 11.05 5.45
CA SER A 304 -8.87 11.79 6.64
C SER A 304 -8.47 13.22 6.30
N ILE A 305 -7.61 13.43 5.30
CA ILE A 305 -7.05 14.76 4.97
C ILE A 305 -8.12 15.68 4.36
N VAL A 306 -8.99 15.14 3.49
CA VAL A 306 -10.09 15.86 2.83
C VAL A 306 -11.15 16.33 3.84
N GLY A 307 -11.32 15.61 4.94
CA GLY A 307 -12.26 15.94 6.01
C GLY A 307 -13.74 15.86 5.60
N SER A 308 -14.63 16.04 6.58
CA SER A 308 -16.09 15.83 6.41
C SER A 308 -16.79 16.79 5.44
N ARG A 309 -16.13 17.88 5.03
CA ARG A 309 -16.69 18.89 4.11
C ARG A 309 -16.25 18.72 2.65
N GLY A 310 -15.26 17.87 2.39
CA GLY A 310 -14.83 17.51 1.04
C GLY A 310 -15.41 16.18 0.58
N LYS A 311 -14.93 15.66 -0.56
CA LYS A 311 -15.40 14.40 -1.14
C LYS A 311 -14.27 13.61 -1.80
N VAL A 312 -14.26 12.29 -1.59
CA VAL A 312 -13.35 11.36 -2.27
C VAL A 312 -14.17 10.42 -3.15
N TRP A 313 -13.81 10.29 -4.43
CA TRP A 313 -14.38 9.33 -5.36
C TRP A 313 -13.36 8.20 -5.59
N ALA A 314 -13.71 6.97 -5.27
CA ALA A 314 -12.76 5.86 -5.19
C ALA A 314 -13.11 4.77 -6.21
N PHE A 315 -12.31 4.65 -7.28
CA PHE A 315 -12.54 3.71 -8.37
C PHE A 315 -11.77 2.40 -8.17
N GLU A 316 -12.43 1.27 -8.40
CA GLU A 316 -11.75 -0.02 -8.57
C GLU A 316 -12.47 -0.85 -9.65
N LYS A 317 -11.68 -1.41 -10.56
CA LYS A 317 -12.17 -2.21 -11.69
C LYS A 317 -12.45 -3.67 -11.32
N ASP A 318 -11.68 -4.27 -10.40
CA ASP A 318 -11.89 -5.65 -10.00
C ASP A 318 -13.00 -5.79 -8.93
N LYS A 319 -13.96 -6.66 -9.21
CA LYS A 319 -15.16 -6.87 -8.37
C LYS A 319 -14.86 -7.39 -6.96
N GLN A 320 -13.76 -8.11 -6.74
CA GLN A 320 -13.41 -8.61 -5.40
C GLN A 320 -12.60 -7.56 -4.62
N ARG A 321 -11.64 -6.90 -5.27
CA ARG A 321 -10.90 -5.77 -4.72
C ARG A 321 -11.84 -4.60 -4.35
N PHE A 322 -12.87 -4.35 -5.15
CA PHE A 322 -13.91 -3.35 -4.86
C PHE A 322 -14.68 -3.66 -3.56
N LYS A 323 -14.96 -4.94 -3.26
CA LYS A 323 -15.55 -5.32 -1.97
C LYS A 323 -14.60 -5.05 -0.81
N VAL A 324 -13.31 -5.40 -0.97
CA VAL A 324 -12.28 -5.13 0.06
C VAL A 324 -12.15 -3.62 0.31
N LEU A 325 -12.14 -2.80 -0.75
CA LEU A 325 -12.20 -1.33 -0.65
C LEU A 325 -13.44 -0.86 0.13
N SER A 326 -14.62 -1.37 -0.21
CA SER A 326 -15.88 -0.99 0.44
C SER A 326 -15.92 -1.40 1.93
N GLU A 327 -15.41 -2.58 2.26
CA GLU A 327 -15.25 -3.06 3.64
C GLU A 327 -14.24 -2.20 4.41
N MET A 328 -13.12 -1.83 3.78
CA MET A 328 -12.07 -0.99 4.37
C MET A 328 -12.56 0.43 4.66
N VAL A 329 -13.25 1.06 3.71
CA VAL A 329 -13.87 2.39 3.85
C VAL A 329 -14.89 2.40 5.00
N LYS A 330 -15.72 1.36 5.10
CA LYS A 330 -16.68 1.19 6.20
C LYS A 330 -15.97 0.96 7.55
N LEU A 331 -14.93 0.11 7.59
CA LEU A 331 -14.15 -0.17 8.80
C LEU A 331 -13.40 1.06 9.30
N ALA A 332 -12.85 1.88 8.40
CA ALA A 332 -12.24 3.16 8.74
C ALA A 332 -13.26 4.23 9.18
N GLY A 333 -14.55 4.05 8.87
CA GLY A 333 -15.61 5.01 9.23
C GLY A 333 -15.67 6.24 8.31
N CYS A 334 -15.09 6.15 7.11
CA CYS A 334 -15.07 7.22 6.13
C CYS A 334 -16.49 7.53 5.62
N THR A 335 -16.99 8.74 5.90
CA THR A 335 -18.34 9.20 5.50
C THR A 335 -18.35 10.05 4.21
N ASN A 336 -17.19 10.56 3.80
CA ASN A 336 -16.99 11.42 2.63
C ASN A 336 -16.51 10.66 1.37
N VAL A 337 -16.46 9.32 1.41
CA VAL A 337 -15.97 8.47 0.30
C VAL A 337 -17.13 7.85 -0.47
N GLN A 338 -17.17 8.07 -1.79
CA GLN A 338 -18.03 7.35 -2.72
C GLN A 338 -17.20 6.31 -3.48
N CYS A 339 -17.38 5.03 -3.15
CA CYS A 339 -16.80 3.93 -3.93
C CYS A 339 -17.56 3.72 -5.25
N ILE A 340 -16.83 3.50 -6.33
CA ILE A 340 -17.34 3.21 -7.68
C ILE A 340 -16.66 1.94 -8.21
N HIS A 341 -17.47 0.94 -8.58
CA HIS A 341 -16.98 -0.25 -9.28
C HIS A 341 -16.98 0.04 -10.78
N GLY A 342 -15.80 0.27 -11.35
CA GLY A 342 -15.65 0.68 -12.74
C GLY A 342 -14.18 0.88 -13.13
N ASP A 343 -13.93 0.88 -14.44
CA ASP A 343 -12.63 1.24 -14.99
C ASP A 343 -12.50 2.77 -15.04
N PHE A 344 -11.49 3.32 -14.36
CA PHE A 344 -11.22 4.76 -14.39
C PHE A 344 -10.93 5.28 -15.80
N LEU A 345 -10.34 4.46 -16.69
CA LEU A 345 -10.11 4.84 -18.09
C LEU A 345 -11.40 5.00 -18.92
N ALA A 346 -12.52 4.47 -18.44
CA ALA A 346 -13.83 4.59 -19.08
C ALA A 346 -14.69 5.73 -18.51
N VAL A 347 -14.14 6.53 -17.57
CA VAL A 347 -14.80 7.73 -17.05
C VAL A 347 -14.65 8.86 -18.08
N ASP A 348 -15.71 9.61 -18.33
CA ASP A 348 -15.59 10.86 -19.09
C ASP A 348 -14.99 11.95 -18.18
N PRO A 349 -13.83 12.56 -18.53
CA PRO A 349 -13.28 13.69 -17.77
C PRO A 349 -14.21 14.91 -17.69
N CYS A 350 -15.19 15.02 -18.59
CA CYS A 350 -16.20 16.07 -18.63
C CYS A 350 -17.51 15.71 -17.89
N ASP A 351 -17.59 14.54 -17.24
CA ASP A 351 -18.78 14.14 -16.48
C ASP A 351 -19.08 15.12 -15.32
N GLU A 352 -20.31 15.63 -15.31
CA GLU A 352 -20.84 16.62 -14.37
C GLU A 352 -20.63 16.24 -12.89
N ARG A 353 -20.54 14.94 -12.56
CA ARG A 353 -20.25 14.45 -11.20
C ARG A 353 -18.84 14.84 -10.74
N PHE A 354 -17.89 14.98 -11.66
CA PHE A 354 -16.48 15.23 -11.38
C PHE A 354 -16.03 16.67 -11.70
N LYS A 355 -16.93 17.55 -12.17
CA LYS A 355 -16.59 18.95 -12.54
C LYS A 355 -15.87 19.75 -11.44
N ASN A 356 -16.09 19.43 -10.17
CA ASN A 356 -15.47 20.11 -9.03
C ASN A 356 -14.19 19.42 -8.52
N VAL A 357 -13.79 18.29 -9.11
CA VAL A 357 -12.57 17.58 -8.72
C VAL A 357 -11.37 18.42 -9.14
N SER A 358 -10.54 18.81 -8.16
CA SER A 358 -9.34 19.60 -8.38
C SER A 358 -8.05 18.77 -8.26
N HIS A 359 -8.12 17.61 -7.61
CA HIS A 359 -6.96 16.75 -7.33
C HIS A 359 -7.27 15.29 -7.69
N ILE A 360 -6.31 14.58 -8.27
CA ILE A 360 -6.41 13.13 -8.53
C ILE A 360 -5.17 12.41 -7.99
N MET A 361 -5.37 11.24 -7.39
CA MET A 361 -4.31 10.31 -7.03
C MET A 361 -4.40 9.06 -7.92
N VAL A 362 -3.26 8.67 -8.50
CA VAL A 362 -3.13 7.55 -9.42
C VAL A 362 -2.02 6.63 -8.91
N ASP A 363 -2.41 5.51 -8.29
CA ASP A 363 -1.53 4.48 -7.75
C ASP A 363 -1.78 3.16 -8.51
N PRO A 364 -1.39 3.07 -9.80
CA PRO A 364 -1.84 2.01 -10.68
C PRO A 364 -1.12 0.69 -10.42
N SER A 365 -1.51 -0.35 -11.16
CA SER A 365 -0.78 -1.62 -11.12
C SER A 365 0.68 -1.42 -11.50
N CYS A 366 1.59 -1.75 -10.58
CA CYS A 366 3.04 -1.74 -10.74
C CYS A 366 3.58 -3.18 -10.85
N SER A 367 4.85 -3.36 -11.24
CA SER A 367 5.50 -4.69 -11.21
C SER A 367 5.49 -5.33 -9.82
N GLY A 368 5.66 -4.51 -8.78
CA GLY A 368 5.73 -4.89 -7.36
C GLY A 368 7.16 -5.08 -6.86
N SER A 369 8.17 -4.69 -7.64
CA SER A 369 9.58 -4.96 -7.39
C SER A 369 10.11 -4.36 -6.09
N GLY A 370 9.57 -3.22 -5.63
CA GLY A 370 9.95 -2.62 -4.35
C GLY A 370 9.40 -3.33 -3.10
N ILE A 371 8.49 -4.29 -3.24
CA ILE A 371 7.87 -4.99 -2.11
C ILE A 371 8.67 -6.25 -1.78
N SER A 372 9.79 -6.12 -1.07
CA SER A 372 10.68 -7.23 -0.66
C SER A 372 9.95 -8.36 0.08
N ASN A 373 8.91 -8.05 0.86
CA ASN A 373 8.13 -9.00 1.65
C ASN A 373 6.91 -9.61 0.93
N ARG A 374 6.80 -9.52 -0.40
CA ARG A 374 5.80 -10.31 -1.15
C ARG A 374 6.20 -11.79 -1.10
N LEU A 375 5.32 -12.64 -0.55
CA LEU A 375 5.47 -14.10 -0.73
C LEU A 375 5.39 -14.53 -2.20
N ASP A 376 4.99 -13.63 -3.10
CA ASP A 376 5.05 -13.83 -4.55
C ASP A 376 6.51 -13.90 -5.08
N HIS A 377 7.53 -13.41 -4.33
CA HIS A 377 8.95 -13.64 -4.65
C HIS A 377 9.37 -15.11 -4.47
N LEU A 378 8.58 -15.90 -3.74
CA LEU A 378 8.88 -17.31 -3.48
C LEU A 378 8.42 -18.24 -4.64
N SER A 379 7.81 -17.68 -5.70
CA SER A 379 7.47 -18.37 -6.96
C SER A 379 8.68 -19.08 -7.61
N GLN A 380 8.50 -19.79 -8.73
CA GLN A 380 9.58 -20.38 -9.57
C GLN A 380 10.72 -19.42 -10.02
N ALA A 381 10.66 -18.13 -9.66
CA ALA A 381 11.80 -17.22 -9.78
C ALA A 381 12.84 -17.56 -8.70
N GLY A 382 13.77 -18.47 -9.02
CA GLY A 382 15.01 -18.67 -8.28
C GLY A 382 15.92 -17.42 -8.33
N PRO A 383 17.21 -17.53 -7.92
CA PRO A 383 18.08 -16.38 -7.63
C PRO A 383 18.37 -15.45 -8.83
N ASN A 384 17.95 -15.81 -10.04
CA ASN A 384 17.82 -14.89 -11.16
C ASN A 384 16.37 -14.38 -11.23
N ASN A 385 16.10 -13.28 -10.53
CA ASN A 385 14.86 -12.51 -10.67
C ASN A 385 14.91 -11.79 -12.03
N LYS A 386 14.74 -12.54 -13.13
CA LYS A 386 14.83 -12.02 -14.49
C LYS A 386 13.79 -10.91 -14.64
N ARG A 387 14.30 -9.68 -14.76
CA ARG A 387 13.55 -8.48 -15.13
C ARG A 387 12.67 -8.85 -16.33
N ASP A 388 11.35 -8.79 -16.12
CA ASP A 388 10.37 -9.16 -17.14
C ASP A 388 10.08 -7.92 -17.96
N ASP A 389 10.99 -7.61 -18.87
CA ASP A 389 10.99 -6.41 -19.69
C ASP A 389 9.65 -6.23 -20.43
N ASN A 390 9.07 -7.31 -20.93
CA ASN A 390 7.77 -7.30 -21.59
C ASN A 390 6.64 -6.87 -20.64
N ARG A 391 6.60 -7.43 -19.43
CA ARG A 391 5.64 -7.02 -18.39
C ARG A 391 5.87 -5.59 -17.93
N ILE A 392 7.12 -5.20 -17.71
CA ILE A 392 7.49 -3.83 -17.27
C ILE A 392 7.06 -2.83 -18.34
N GLN A 393 7.36 -3.07 -19.62
CA GLN A 393 6.93 -2.22 -20.72
C GLN A 393 5.39 -2.18 -20.88
N ALA A 394 4.70 -3.30 -20.70
CA ALA A 394 3.23 -3.33 -20.73
C ALA A 394 2.60 -2.51 -19.58
N LEU A 395 3.12 -2.64 -18.36
CA LEU A 395 2.69 -1.87 -17.19
C LEU A 395 3.02 -0.38 -17.36
N SER A 396 4.24 -0.06 -17.81
CA SER A 396 4.74 1.28 -18.12
C SER A 396 3.86 2.00 -19.15
N ARG A 397 3.39 1.30 -20.20
CA ARG A 397 2.40 1.82 -21.17
C ARG A 397 1.05 2.06 -20.52
N PHE A 398 0.54 1.13 -19.72
CA PHE A 398 -0.73 1.30 -18.99
C PHE A 398 -0.70 2.48 -18.02
N GLN A 399 0.38 2.61 -17.24
CA GLN A 399 0.69 3.72 -16.34
C GLN A 399 0.70 5.06 -17.10
N THR A 400 1.37 5.11 -18.25
CA THR A 400 1.37 6.28 -19.12
C THR A 400 -0.04 6.67 -19.55
N THR A 401 -0.88 5.71 -19.93
CA THR A 401 -2.27 5.94 -20.35
C THR A 401 -3.16 6.44 -19.22
N ILE A 402 -3.14 5.80 -18.04
CA ILE A 402 -4.02 6.13 -16.92
C ILE A 402 -3.68 7.47 -16.27
N VAL A 403 -2.40 7.83 -16.16
CA VAL A 403 -2.02 9.17 -15.69
C VAL A 403 -2.34 10.23 -16.74
N SER A 404 -2.12 9.97 -18.04
CA SER A 404 -2.54 10.90 -19.11
C SER A 404 -4.05 11.15 -19.11
N HIS A 405 -4.85 10.14 -18.76
CA HIS A 405 -6.30 10.27 -18.62
C HIS A 405 -6.67 11.17 -17.42
N ALA A 406 -6.02 10.98 -16.26
CA ALA A 406 -6.24 11.86 -15.09
C ALA A 406 -5.94 13.34 -15.38
N LEU A 407 -4.90 13.63 -16.17
CA LEU A 407 -4.49 14.99 -16.55
C LEU A 407 -5.45 15.69 -17.53
N ARG A 408 -6.52 15.01 -18.01
CA ARG A 408 -7.54 15.57 -18.89
C ARG A 408 -8.73 16.19 -18.18
N PHE A 409 -8.92 15.94 -16.89
CA PHE A 409 -10.05 16.46 -16.12
C PHE A 409 -10.01 18.01 -16.05
N PRO A 410 -11.04 18.75 -16.53
CA PRO A 410 -10.96 20.19 -16.77
C PRO A 410 -10.56 21.04 -15.56
N SER A 411 -11.05 20.69 -14.37
CA SER A 411 -10.80 21.42 -13.11
C SER A 411 -9.59 20.93 -12.32
N VAL A 412 -8.93 19.85 -12.75
CA VAL A 412 -7.83 19.24 -12.01
C VAL A 412 -6.54 20.02 -12.19
N ASN A 413 -5.96 20.49 -11.08
CA ASN A 413 -4.72 21.25 -11.06
C ASN A 413 -3.54 20.47 -10.46
N GLN A 414 -3.79 19.39 -9.71
CA GLN A 414 -2.74 18.49 -9.23
C GLN A 414 -3.09 17.02 -9.45
N VAL A 415 -2.11 16.24 -9.92
CA VAL A 415 -2.23 14.78 -10.03
C VAL A 415 -1.01 14.12 -9.37
N ALA A 416 -1.22 13.35 -8.31
CA ALA A 416 -0.18 12.53 -7.72
C ALA A 416 -0.11 11.18 -8.45
N TYR A 417 1.08 10.83 -8.91
CA TYR A 417 1.41 9.52 -9.47
C TYR A 417 2.34 8.78 -8.50
N SER A 418 2.06 7.51 -8.23
CA SER A 418 2.95 6.69 -7.40
C SER A 418 3.03 5.25 -7.85
N THR A 419 4.17 4.60 -7.57
CA THR A 419 4.33 3.15 -7.79
C THR A 419 5.07 2.48 -6.65
N CYS A 420 4.85 1.16 -6.57
CA CYS A 420 5.56 0.20 -5.75
C CYS A 420 6.73 -0.50 -6.50
N SER A 421 7.36 0.22 -7.43
CA SER A 421 8.42 -0.27 -8.30
C SER A 421 9.74 0.47 -8.08
N VAL A 422 10.84 -0.25 -8.21
CA VAL A 422 12.19 0.34 -8.31
C VAL A 422 12.62 0.62 -9.75
N TRP A 423 11.83 0.23 -10.75
CA TRP A 423 12.20 0.33 -12.16
C TRP A 423 11.93 1.72 -12.76
N GLN A 424 12.96 2.37 -13.30
CA GLN A 424 12.87 3.69 -13.93
C GLN A 424 11.83 3.74 -15.06
N GLU A 425 11.61 2.63 -15.76
CA GLU A 425 10.61 2.49 -16.83
C GLU A 425 9.18 2.69 -16.33
N GLU A 426 8.87 2.32 -15.08
CA GLU A 426 7.56 2.53 -14.46
C GLU A 426 7.48 3.89 -13.74
N ASN A 427 8.62 4.53 -13.48
CA ASN A 427 8.73 5.69 -12.62
C ASN A 427 9.00 6.97 -13.43
N GLU A 428 10.24 7.44 -13.45
CA GLU A 428 10.63 8.70 -14.08
C GLU A 428 10.35 8.71 -15.59
N GLN A 429 10.52 7.56 -16.27
CA GLN A 429 10.25 7.48 -17.71
C GLN A 429 8.76 7.60 -18.04
N VAL A 430 7.85 7.16 -17.15
CA VAL A 430 6.41 7.41 -17.30
C VAL A 430 6.15 8.92 -17.22
N VAL A 431 6.72 9.59 -16.20
CA VAL A 431 6.56 11.03 -16.00
C VAL A 431 7.11 11.83 -17.19
N PHE A 432 8.32 11.52 -17.63
CA PHE A 432 8.98 12.16 -18.78
C PHE A 432 8.17 12.01 -20.08
N ARG A 433 7.72 10.78 -20.40
CA ARG A 433 6.89 10.53 -21.60
C ARG A 433 5.51 11.19 -21.56
N ILE A 434 4.99 11.54 -20.38
CA ILE A 434 3.74 12.28 -20.25
C ILE A 434 3.97 13.77 -20.47
N LEU A 435 4.97 14.35 -19.81
CA LEU A 435 5.28 15.79 -19.91
C LEU A 435 5.72 16.20 -21.32
N ASN A 436 6.34 15.31 -22.09
CA ASN A 436 6.72 15.57 -23.48
C ASN A 436 5.58 15.43 -24.50
N LYS A 437 4.34 15.16 -24.08
CA LYS A 437 3.19 15.16 -25.00
C LYS A 437 2.76 16.59 -25.30
N THR A 438 2.56 16.92 -26.57
CA THR A 438 2.08 18.24 -27.02
C THR A 438 0.87 18.72 -26.22
N GLU A 439 -0.16 17.87 -26.04
CA GLU A 439 -1.36 18.17 -25.24
C GLU A 439 -1.04 18.59 -23.79
N MET A 440 0.01 18.01 -23.18
CA MET A 440 0.38 18.31 -21.79
C MET A 440 1.21 19.59 -21.69
N ILE A 441 2.07 19.85 -22.68
CA ILE A 441 2.84 21.09 -22.83
C ILE A 441 1.89 22.28 -23.05
N GLU A 442 0.94 22.15 -24.00
CA GLU A 442 -0.08 23.17 -24.30
C GLU A 442 -0.96 23.49 -23.09
N LYS A 443 -1.30 22.47 -22.29
CA LYS A 443 -2.05 22.63 -21.03
C LYS A 443 -1.21 23.16 -19.87
N GLY A 444 0.08 23.40 -20.06
CA GLY A 444 0.97 23.96 -19.04
C GLY A 444 1.25 23.02 -17.85
N TRP A 445 1.18 21.70 -18.06
CA TRP A 445 1.52 20.73 -17.01
C TRP A 445 3.03 20.75 -16.72
N THR A 446 3.39 20.80 -15.45
CA THR A 446 4.76 20.71 -14.94
C THR A 446 4.81 19.77 -13.73
N LEU A 447 5.95 19.67 -13.05
CA LEU A 447 6.08 18.99 -11.76
C LEU A 447 6.12 20.00 -10.63
N LYS A 448 5.35 19.73 -9.57
CA LYS A 448 5.54 20.31 -8.25
C LYS A 448 6.98 20.01 -7.82
N ASP A 449 7.70 21.01 -7.33
CA ASP A 449 9.05 20.79 -6.80
C ASP A 449 8.90 20.09 -5.45
N LEU A 450 9.30 18.81 -5.36
CA LEU A 450 9.18 18.01 -4.14
C LEU A 450 10.42 18.10 -3.24
N ARG A 451 11.49 18.78 -3.68
CA ARG A 451 12.71 19.01 -2.87
C ARG A 451 12.34 19.78 -1.61
N ASN A 452 12.84 19.34 -0.46
CA ASN A 452 12.55 19.92 0.86
C ASN A 452 11.04 20.05 1.18
N THR A 453 10.15 19.40 0.43
CA THR A 453 8.70 19.50 0.61
C THR A 453 8.28 18.56 1.72
N PHE A 454 8.39 19.03 2.96
CA PHE A 454 7.96 18.24 4.10
C PHE A 454 6.52 18.50 4.48
N VAL A 455 5.75 17.44 4.26
CA VAL A 455 4.72 16.93 5.16
C VAL A 455 4.70 17.71 6.47
N ALA A 456 3.59 18.39 6.74
CA ALA A 456 3.45 19.57 7.60
C ALA A 456 3.92 19.48 9.08
N ASN A 457 4.56 18.39 9.49
CA ASN A 457 4.99 18.11 10.86
C ASN A 457 6.42 17.54 10.98
N SER A 458 7.22 17.50 9.91
CA SER A 458 8.53 16.85 9.99
C SER A 458 9.70 17.74 10.39
N LYS A 459 10.62 17.14 11.15
CA LYS A 459 11.89 17.72 11.56
C LYS A 459 13.00 17.59 10.50
N THR A 460 12.86 16.69 9.53
CA THR A 460 13.94 16.27 8.62
C THR A 460 13.50 16.27 7.15
N PRO A 461 14.27 16.87 6.22
CA PRO A 461 13.96 16.85 4.79
C PRO A 461 14.28 15.51 4.11
N TRP A 462 13.50 15.15 3.08
CA TRP A 462 13.80 14.07 2.12
C TRP A 462 14.89 14.55 1.20
N THR A 463 15.91 13.72 1.06
CA THR A 463 17.03 13.94 0.16
C THR A 463 17.00 13.00 -1.05
N ARG A 464 16.26 11.88 -0.98
CA ARG A 464 16.22 10.86 -2.05
C ARG A 464 15.25 11.24 -3.17
N THR A 465 15.79 11.81 -4.24
CA THR A 465 15.04 12.18 -5.44
C THR A 465 14.83 11.00 -6.41
N GLY A 466 14.24 11.25 -7.58
CA GLY A 466 14.21 10.29 -8.69
C GLY A 466 15.58 10.06 -9.33
N GLU A 467 15.65 9.00 -10.15
CA GLU A 467 16.83 8.63 -10.95
C GLU A 467 16.96 9.48 -12.21
N MET A 468 18.15 10.01 -12.49
CA MET A 468 18.39 10.84 -13.68
C MET A 468 18.11 10.09 -14.98
N ILE A 469 17.47 10.77 -15.94
CA ILE A 469 17.27 10.26 -17.30
C ILE A 469 18.29 10.97 -18.22
N PRO A 470 19.17 10.24 -18.95
CA PRO A 470 20.20 10.86 -19.79
C PRO A 470 19.70 11.87 -20.86
N SER A 471 18.40 11.85 -21.18
CA SER A 471 17.75 12.74 -22.15
C SER A 471 16.88 13.83 -21.52
N GLU A 472 16.99 14.13 -20.21
CA GLU A 472 16.16 15.16 -19.57
C GLU A 472 16.72 16.60 -19.77
N PRO A 473 15.94 17.58 -20.30
CA PRO A 473 16.44 18.93 -20.59
C PRO A 473 16.84 19.77 -19.35
N LYS A 474 16.37 19.34 -18.19
CA LYS A 474 16.63 19.82 -16.83
C LYS A 474 16.39 18.62 -15.91
N PRO A 475 17.02 18.52 -14.72
CA PRO A 475 16.75 17.43 -13.79
C PRO A 475 15.29 17.51 -13.28
N LEU A 476 14.39 16.80 -13.97
CA LEU A 476 13.02 16.56 -13.55
C LEU A 476 13.01 15.45 -12.49
N SER A 477 13.94 14.51 -12.59
CA SER A 477 14.32 13.53 -11.57
C SER A 477 14.43 14.13 -10.16
N GLU A 478 15.08 15.29 -10.01
CA GLU A 478 15.18 16.06 -8.76
C GLU A 478 13.82 16.44 -8.14
N ARG A 479 12.76 16.58 -8.94
CA ARG A 479 11.40 16.95 -8.49
C ARG A 479 10.53 15.75 -8.16
N MET A 480 11.05 14.54 -8.29
CA MET A 480 10.39 13.30 -7.93
C MET A 480 11.05 12.74 -6.67
N ILE A 481 10.40 11.80 -5.98
CA ILE A 481 10.98 11.15 -4.81
C ILE A 481 10.95 9.64 -4.93
N ARG A 482 11.97 8.99 -4.38
CA ARG A 482 12.07 7.54 -4.22
C ARG A 482 12.18 7.14 -2.76
N PHE A 483 11.91 5.87 -2.50
CA PHE A 483 12.08 5.20 -1.22
C PHE A 483 12.88 3.92 -1.43
N ASP A 484 13.80 3.65 -0.53
CA ASP A 484 14.72 2.51 -0.52
C ASP A 484 14.49 1.66 0.76
N PRO A 485 14.11 0.37 0.66
CA PRO A 485 13.94 -0.51 1.81
C PRO A 485 15.17 -0.62 2.73
N ALA A 486 16.37 -0.47 2.17
CA ALA A 486 17.63 -0.62 2.88
C ALA A 486 17.80 0.46 3.96
N VAL A 487 17.57 1.70 3.54
CA VAL A 487 17.90 2.92 4.30
C VAL A 487 16.65 3.50 4.96
N ASP A 488 15.53 3.54 4.24
CA ASP A 488 14.38 4.36 4.61
C ASP A 488 13.38 3.58 5.51
N GLN A 489 13.65 2.30 5.75
CA GLN A 489 12.82 1.35 6.53
C GLN A 489 11.39 1.18 5.98
N THR A 490 11.22 1.28 4.67
CA THR A 490 9.91 1.21 3.96
C THR A 490 9.87 0.09 2.90
N ILE A 491 8.84 0.05 2.06
CA ILE A 491 8.94 -0.59 0.74
C ILE A 491 9.65 0.31 -0.26
N GLY A 492 10.19 -0.29 -1.33
CA GLY A 492 10.68 0.42 -2.50
C GLY A 492 9.50 1.08 -3.22
N PHE A 493 9.59 2.39 -3.40
CA PHE A 493 8.45 3.21 -3.78
C PHE A 493 8.89 4.45 -4.55
N PHE A 494 7.98 5.00 -5.33
CA PHE A 494 8.20 6.21 -6.12
C PHE A 494 6.96 7.10 -6.07
N ALA A 495 7.16 8.43 -6.05
CA ALA A 495 6.08 9.39 -6.20
C ALA A 495 6.52 10.67 -6.96
N ALA A 496 5.59 11.21 -7.75
CA ALA A 496 5.70 12.51 -8.40
C ALA A 496 4.33 13.21 -8.38
N VAL A 497 4.31 14.55 -8.36
CA VAL A 497 3.07 15.34 -8.44
C VAL A 497 3.12 16.25 -9.66
N PHE A 498 2.26 15.97 -10.63
CA PHE A 498 1.99 16.86 -11.75
C PHE A 498 1.19 18.06 -11.24
N LEU A 499 1.58 19.26 -11.67
CA LEU A 499 0.97 20.54 -11.31
C LEU A 499 0.62 21.29 -12.59
N ARG A 500 -0.61 21.79 -12.69
CA ARG A 500 -1.04 22.75 -13.72
C ARG A 500 -1.34 24.07 -13.03
N PRO A 501 -0.67 25.18 -13.39
CA PRO A 501 -0.99 26.49 -12.84
C PRO A 501 -2.46 26.83 -13.09
N THR A 502 -3.22 27.06 -12.01
CA THR A 502 -4.54 27.68 -12.14
C THR A 502 -4.36 29.13 -12.61
N PRO A 503 -5.19 29.62 -13.56
CA PRO A 503 -5.21 31.03 -13.90
C PRO A 503 -5.42 31.87 -12.63
N GLN A 504 -4.44 32.69 -12.27
CA GLN A 504 -4.60 33.61 -11.15
C GLN A 504 -5.68 34.63 -11.54
N SER A 505 -6.76 34.69 -10.77
CA SER A 505 -7.63 35.87 -10.80
C SER A 505 -6.78 37.07 -10.40
N ASN A 506 -6.63 38.06 -11.29
CA ASN A 506 -5.80 39.24 -11.06
C ASN A 506 -6.24 40.04 -9.82
N SER A 507 -5.71 39.70 -8.65
CA SER A 507 -5.72 40.57 -7.48
C SER A 507 -4.70 41.69 -7.71
N ALA A 508 -5.16 42.94 -7.64
CA ALA A 508 -4.44 44.12 -8.09
C ALA A 508 -3.01 44.25 -7.49
N GLY A 509 -2.12 44.84 -8.30
CA GLY A 509 -0.68 44.74 -8.11
C GLY A 509 -0.13 45.31 -6.79
N SER A 510 0.79 44.55 -6.18
CA SER A 510 1.84 45.10 -5.35
C SER A 510 3.06 45.38 -6.23
N LYS A 511 3.39 46.68 -6.41
CA LYS A 511 4.59 47.08 -7.14
C LYS A 511 5.83 46.64 -6.35
N LYS A 512 6.68 45.80 -6.95
CA LYS A 512 8.01 45.50 -6.40
C LYS A 512 8.83 46.80 -6.31
N SER A 513 9.15 47.23 -5.10
CA SER A 513 10.21 48.21 -4.86
C SER A 513 11.55 47.56 -5.18
N GLY A 514 12.21 48.01 -6.26
CA GLY A 514 13.59 47.65 -6.52
C GLY A 514 14.51 48.23 -5.44
N ARG A 515 15.46 47.45 -4.95
CA ARG A 515 16.48 47.89 -4.00
C ARG A 515 17.84 47.77 -4.67
N SER A 516 18.26 48.85 -5.34
CA SER A 516 19.66 49.04 -5.75
C SER A 516 20.49 49.60 -4.59
N SER A 517 21.81 49.39 -4.70
CA SER A 517 22.80 49.60 -3.64
C SER A 517 23.24 51.07 -3.47
N SER A 518 23.54 51.43 -2.22
CA SER A 518 24.56 52.38 -1.75
C SER A 518 25.06 53.50 -2.68
N THR A 519 24.91 54.76 -2.25
CA THR A 519 26.04 55.57 -1.75
C THR A 519 25.56 56.80 -0.96
N SER A 520 26.48 57.47 -0.29
CA SER A 520 26.32 58.51 0.72
C SER A 520 26.25 59.95 0.18
N ALA A 521 25.90 60.88 1.08
CA ALA A 521 26.30 62.30 1.14
C ALA A 521 25.25 63.40 0.82
N THR A 522 24.73 63.98 1.92
CA THR A 522 24.73 65.41 2.29
C THR A 522 24.04 66.49 1.42
N LEU A 523 23.43 67.45 2.15
CA LEU A 523 23.07 68.85 1.81
C LEU A 523 21.62 69.17 1.38
N ASN A 524 20.99 69.98 2.24
CA ASN A 524 19.83 70.86 2.08
C ASN A 524 20.27 72.21 1.41
N PRO A 525 19.39 73.22 1.15
CA PRO A 525 17.92 73.25 0.93
C PRO A 525 17.54 74.21 -0.25
N ARG A 526 16.28 74.74 -0.27
CA ARG A 526 15.70 75.79 -1.18
C ARG A 526 15.24 75.26 -2.56
N SER A 527 14.28 75.83 -3.31
CA SER A 527 13.25 76.89 -3.15
C SER A 527 12.34 76.89 -4.41
N SER A 528 11.11 77.43 -4.51
CA SER A 528 10.04 77.87 -3.58
C SER A 528 8.83 78.38 -4.42
N ARG A 529 7.63 78.60 -3.83
CA ARG A 529 6.40 79.16 -4.47
C ARG A 529 5.77 78.20 -5.52
N SER A 530 4.50 78.26 -5.95
CA SER A 530 3.21 78.78 -5.44
C SER A 530 2.08 78.06 -6.27
N LYS A 531 0.77 78.30 -6.19
CA LYS A 531 -0.05 79.38 -5.58
C LYS A 531 -1.47 78.86 -5.21
N THR A 532 -2.21 79.71 -4.51
CA THR A 532 -3.63 79.69 -4.10
C THR A 532 -4.70 79.40 -5.16
N SER A 533 -5.82 78.78 -4.78
CA SER A 533 -7.16 79.44 -4.79
C SER A 533 -8.25 78.60 -4.10
N HIS A 534 -9.18 79.29 -3.43
CA HIS A 534 -10.46 78.76 -2.95
C HIS A 534 -11.48 78.73 -4.11
N ASP A 535 -12.51 77.87 -4.05
CA ASP A 535 -13.88 78.33 -3.76
C ASP A 535 -14.82 77.17 -3.33
N GLN A 536 -16.09 77.48 -3.04
CA GLN A 536 -16.94 76.77 -2.07
C GLN A 536 -18.19 76.05 -2.65
N SER A 537 -18.73 75.15 -1.80
CA SER A 537 -20.17 75.05 -1.43
C SER A 537 -21.13 74.07 -2.13
N ARG A 538 -22.18 73.72 -1.34
CA ARG A 538 -23.48 73.06 -1.66
C ARG A 538 -23.43 71.53 -1.82
N ILE A 539 -23.85 70.71 -0.85
CA ILE A 539 -25.16 70.53 -0.15
C ILE A 539 -26.21 69.78 -1.02
N SER A 540 -26.39 68.48 -0.70
CA SER A 540 -27.62 67.70 -0.39
C SER A 540 -29.00 68.13 -0.98
N PRO A 541 -29.99 67.20 -1.23
CA PRO A 541 -30.28 66.05 -0.34
C PRO A 541 -30.89 64.75 -0.93
N ARG A 542 -31.12 63.79 -0.02
CA ARG A 542 -31.86 62.51 -0.13
C ARG A 542 -33.24 62.58 -0.81
N LYS A 543 -33.69 61.41 -1.34
CA LYS A 543 -35.09 60.94 -1.19
C LYS A 543 -35.16 59.49 -0.71
N LYS A 544 -36.16 59.20 0.13
CA LYS A 544 -36.66 57.86 0.49
C LYS A 544 -38.00 57.64 -0.21
N SER A 545 -38.44 56.39 -0.35
CA SER A 545 -39.87 56.06 -0.42
C SER A 545 -40.19 54.81 0.41
N HIS A 546 -41.36 54.82 1.05
CA HIS A 546 -41.98 53.70 1.76
C HIS A 546 -43.23 53.27 0.99
N THR A 547 -43.62 51.99 1.08
CA THR A 547 -44.96 51.59 1.56
C THR A 547 -45.03 50.09 1.91
N ARG A 548 -45.92 49.75 2.84
CA ARG A 548 -46.30 48.39 3.29
C ARG A 548 -47.78 48.15 2.95
N ILE A 549 -48.17 46.90 2.65
CA ILE A 549 -49.37 46.16 3.12
C ILE A 549 -48.92 44.67 3.14
N GLY A 550 -49.07 43.83 4.18
CA GLY A 550 -50.31 43.28 4.79
C GLY A 550 -50.83 42.08 3.94
N HIS A 551 -51.24 40.92 4.47
CA HIS A 551 -51.67 40.54 5.82
C HIS A 551 -51.84 38.99 5.94
N ARG A 552 -51.72 38.42 7.17
CA ARG A 552 -52.09 37.03 7.61
C ARG A 552 -51.37 35.82 6.94
N GLY A 553 -51.07 34.71 7.61
CA GLY A 553 -51.11 34.39 9.05
C GLY A 553 -51.88 33.12 9.42
N THR A 554 -51.17 32.06 9.80
CA THR A 554 -51.70 30.92 10.58
C THR A 554 -50.62 30.34 11.48
N ILE A 555 -51.02 29.87 12.66
CA ILE A 555 -50.18 29.34 13.75
C ILE A 555 -50.65 27.92 14.02
N GLU A 556 -49.73 26.95 14.13
CA GLU A 556 -50.04 25.69 14.83
C GLU A 556 -48.91 25.23 15.76
N THR A 557 -49.36 24.56 16.80
CA THR A 557 -48.81 24.53 18.15
C THR A 557 -47.75 23.45 18.39
N SER A 558 -46.75 23.86 19.18
CA SER A 558 -45.84 23.02 19.98
C SER A 558 -46.40 21.70 20.52
N LYS A 559 -45.61 20.61 20.42
CA LYS A 559 -45.64 19.51 21.41
C LYS A 559 -44.23 19.13 21.90
N LYS A 560 -43.90 19.60 23.11
CA LYS A 560 -42.76 19.08 23.90
C LYS A 560 -43.00 17.60 24.27
N LYS A 561 -41.99 16.73 24.16
CA LYS A 561 -41.92 15.48 24.93
C LYS A 561 -40.61 15.38 25.71
N LYS A 562 -40.70 14.78 26.90
CA LYS A 562 -39.77 14.96 28.02
C LYS A 562 -38.49 14.12 27.88
N LYS A 563 -37.36 14.67 28.35
CA LYS A 563 -36.22 13.87 28.84
C LYS A 563 -36.71 12.90 29.93
N LYS A 564 -36.24 11.66 29.91
CA LYS A 564 -36.18 10.80 31.12
C LYS A 564 -34.72 10.56 31.45
N HIS A 565 -34.26 11.10 32.58
CA HIS A 565 -33.11 10.53 33.28
C HIS A 565 -33.52 9.18 33.85
N LEU A 566 -32.75 8.13 33.58
CA LEU A 566 -32.59 7.02 34.51
C LEU A 566 -31.11 6.97 34.88
N GLY A 567 -30.80 7.39 36.10
CA GLY A 567 -29.54 7.04 36.74
C GLY A 567 -29.80 5.86 37.65
N LEU A 568 -29.00 4.80 37.53
CA LEU A 568 -28.87 3.77 38.54
C LEU A 568 -27.40 3.36 38.62
N ARG A 569 -26.83 3.53 39.82
CA ARG A 569 -25.49 3.06 40.18
C ARG A 569 -25.48 1.53 40.26
N ASN A 570 -24.28 0.97 40.20
CA ASN A 570 -23.81 -0.38 40.59
C ASN A 570 -23.00 -1.00 39.42
N GLY A 571 -21.77 -1.46 39.61
CA GLY A 571 -20.89 -1.41 40.76
C GLY A 571 -19.53 -2.00 40.39
N ILE A 572 -18.44 -1.42 40.86
CA ILE A 572 -17.08 -1.89 40.54
C ILE A 572 -16.85 -3.24 41.21
N ARG A 573 -16.42 -4.25 40.44
CA ARG A 573 -15.64 -5.39 40.95
C ARG A 573 -14.50 -5.73 39.98
N PRO A 574 -13.26 -5.88 40.46
CA PRO A 574 -12.10 -6.18 39.62
C PRO A 574 -11.91 -7.70 39.43
N GLY A 575 -11.12 -8.05 38.42
CA GLY A 575 -10.34 -9.28 38.41
C GLY A 575 -10.94 -10.48 37.67
N LYS A 576 -10.40 -10.75 36.47
CA LYS A 576 -9.69 -12.00 36.21
C LYS A 576 -8.74 -11.86 35.02
N LEU A 577 -7.43 -11.86 35.32
CA LEU A 577 -6.41 -12.19 34.32
C LEU A 577 -6.70 -13.60 33.79
N ILE A 578 -6.59 -13.78 32.47
CA ILE A 578 -6.27 -15.08 31.88
C ILE A 578 -4.94 -14.89 31.16
N SER A 579 -3.99 -15.75 31.49
CA SER A 579 -2.59 -15.71 31.03
C SER A 579 -2.47 -15.84 29.51
N LEU A 580 -1.44 -15.16 28.98
CA LEU A 580 -1.12 -15.02 27.54
C LEU A 580 -0.48 -16.26 26.90
#